data_AF-A0A1G8GH05-F1
#
_entry.id   AF-A0A1G8GH05-F1
#
_cell.length_a   1.000
_cell.length_b   1.000
_cell.length_c   1.000
_cell.angle_alpha   90.00
_cell.angle_beta   90.00
_cell.angle_gamma   90.00
#
_symmetry.space_group_name_H-M   'P 1'
#
loop_
_entity.id
_entity.type
_entity.pdbx_description
1 polymer ?
#
loop_
_entity_poly.entity_id
_entity_poly.type
_entity_poly.pdbx_seq_one_letter_code
_entity_poly.pdbx_strand_id
1 'polypeptide(L)'
;MRNIFNLILLLIFFASCGQKGNEATDNELGNSDLKNQDDLFEFKIPDTISLGKHIGRIAKYKRNKKPNFDYLLSVIVSNEYEDSKIKTDTFSDGTLNPFFGINGFKTGTQDIKIIVEEQILEPYKKDIDSFLSIKKLYHEYEVRITIIERDHVSDIEEKLLAELKNEEQ
;
A
#
# COMPACT_ATOMS: atom_id res chain seq x y z
N MET A 1 24.10 31.36 46.77
CA MET A 1 23.60 32.51 45.98
C MET A 1 22.78 31.91 44.85
N ARG A 2 21.48 31.60 44.96
CA ARG A 2 20.26 32.38 45.23
C ARG A 2 19.94 33.41 44.13
N ASN A 3 18.85 33.14 43.41
CA ASN A 3 17.86 33.99 42.71
C ASN A 3 17.28 33.13 41.57
N ILE A 4 16.06 32.57 41.54
CA ILE A 4 14.70 32.89 42.03
C ILE A 4 14.17 34.26 41.56
N PHE A 5 13.35 34.21 40.51
CA PHE A 5 12.17 35.06 40.25
C PHE A 5 11.15 34.10 39.58
N ASN A 6 10.08 33.61 40.22
CA ASN A 6 8.81 34.29 40.56
C ASN A 6 8.26 35.13 39.39
N LEU A 7 7.00 35.09 38.98
CA LEU A 7 5.75 34.48 39.47
C LEU A 7 4.64 34.85 38.44
N ILE A 8 3.47 34.22 38.58
CA ILE A 8 2.11 34.64 38.15
C ILE A 8 1.58 33.78 36.98
N LEU A 9 0.89 32.66 37.22
CA LEU A 9 -0.46 32.48 37.81
C LEU A 9 -1.58 33.01 36.91
N LEU A 10 -2.35 32.12 36.28
CA LEU A 10 -3.80 32.08 36.52
C LEU A 10 -4.38 30.68 36.23
N LEU A 11 -5.06 30.17 37.25
CA LEU A 11 -5.97 29.03 37.28
C LEU A 11 -7.31 29.38 36.61
N ILE A 12 -8.07 28.36 36.20
CA ILE A 12 -9.49 28.03 36.52
C ILE A 12 -9.92 26.93 35.52
N PHE A 13 -9.90 25.64 35.92
CA PHE A 13 -11.01 24.85 36.47
C PHE A 13 -12.28 24.82 35.61
N PHE A 14 -12.63 23.64 35.08
CA PHE A 14 -13.91 22.97 35.36
C PHE A 14 -13.73 21.45 35.20
N ALA A 15 -13.99 20.73 36.29
CA ALA A 15 -14.28 19.31 36.26
C ALA A 15 -15.71 19.10 35.74
N SER A 16 -15.92 18.09 34.91
CA SER A 16 -17.18 17.36 34.86
C SER A 16 -16.86 15.88 34.63
N CYS A 17 -17.20 15.09 35.64
CA CYS A 17 -17.19 13.64 35.60
C CYS A 17 -18.56 13.19 35.07
N GLY A 18 -18.58 12.38 34.01
CA GLY A 18 -19.77 11.70 33.51
C GLY A 18 -19.39 10.29 33.08
N GLN A 19 -19.88 9.29 33.81
CA GLN A 19 -19.69 7.86 33.52
C GLN A 19 -20.49 7.40 32.29
N LYS A 20 -19.85 6.50 31.54
CA LYS A 20 -20.38 5.34 30.78
C LYS A 20 -21.72 5.47 30.05
N GLY A 21 -21.64 5.50 28.72
CA GLY A 21 -22.56 4.84 27.82
C GLY A 21 -21.74 4.02 26.82
N ASN A 22 -22.00 2.71 26.74
CA ASN A 22 -21.49 1.85 25.69
C ASN A 22 -22.25 2.19 24.40
N GLU A 23 -21.55 2.63 23.36
CA GLU A 23 -21.98 2.43 21.98
C GLU A 23 -20.79 1.89 21.21
N ALA A 24 -20.92 0.63 20.80
CA ALA A 24 -20.08 0.05 19.77
C ALA A 24 -20.43 0.78 18.48
N THR A 25 -19.59 1.75 18.09
CA THR A 25 -19.57 2.24 16.72
C THR A 25 -18.65 1.32 15.93
N ASP A 26 -19.27 0.48 15.10
CA ASP A 26 -18.64 -0.17 13.95
C ASP A 26 -17.92 0.90 13.14
N ASN A 27 -16.63 1.06 13.39
CA ASN A 27 -15.75 1.81 12.51
C ASN A 27 -15.33 0.85 11.40
N GLU A 28 -16.16 0.70 10.37
CA GLU A 28 -15.62 0.46 9.03
C GLU A 28 -14.73 1.67 8.70
N LEU A 29 -13.45 1.54 9.03
CA LEU A 29 -12.43 2.53 8.70
C LEU A 29 -12.22 2.46 7.19
N GLY A 30 -13.01 3.28 6.50
CA GLY A 30 -13.03 3.39 5.05
C GLY A 30 -11.66 3.75 4.49
N ASN A 31 -11.34 3.04 3.40
CA ASN A 31 -10.26 3.25 2.43
C ASN A 31 -9.49 4.57 2.60
N SER A 32 -8.19 4.45 2.82
CA SER A 32 -7.24 5.54 2.57
C SER A 32 -7.49 6.09 1.16
N ASP A 33 -7.96 7.33 1.11
CA ASP A 33 -8.46 8.03 -0.06
C ASP A 33 -7.34 8.16 -1.13
N LEU A 34 -7.31 7.22 -2.08
CA LEU A 34 -6.38 7.18 -3.21
C LEU A 34 -6.83 8.24 -4.24
N LYS A 35 -6.40 9.49 -4.09
CA LYS A 35 -6.81 10.57 -5.02
C LYS A 35 -5.88 10.64 -6.23
N ASN A 36 -6.50 10.43 -7.40
CA ASN A 36 -6.03 10.68 -8.78
C ASN A 36 -5.41 9.49 -9.52
N GLN A 37 -6.26 8.62 -10.05
CA GLN A 37 -6.07 8.00 -11.37
C GLN A 37 -7.40 7.42 -11.83
N ASP A 38 -7.61 7.26 -13.13
CA ASP A 38 -8.63 6.30 -13.60
C ASP A 38 -8.40 5.01 -12.80
N ASP A 39 -9.37 4.54 -12.01
CA ASP A 39 -9.24 3.43 -11.03
C ASP A 39 -8.98 2.07 -11.71
N LEU A 40 -7.94 1.98 -12.55
CA LEU A 40 -7.57 0.81 -13.32
C LEU A 40 -7.11 -0.33 -12.40
N PHE A 41 -6.51 0.03 -11.26
CA PHE A 41 -6.03 -0.89 -10.26
C PHE A 41 -6.66 -0.57 -8.90
N GLU A 42 -7.16 -1.59 -8.21
CA GLU A 42 -7.49 -1.53 -6.78
C GLU A 42 -6.39 -2.25 -6.00
N PHE A 43 -5.94 -1.66 -4.89
CA PHE A 43 -4.91 -2.23 -4.04
C PHE A 43 -5.49 -2.71 -2.71
N LYS A 44 -4.96 -3.81 -2.17
CA LYS A 44 -5.07 -4.17 -0.76
C LYS A 44 -3.71 -3.90 -0.13
N ILE A 45 -3.64 -2.84 0.68
CA ILE A 45 -2.43 -2.44 1.41
C ILE A 45 -2.88 -2.12 2.85
N PRO A 46 -2.19 -2.67 3.87
CA PRO A 46 -2.40 -2.24 5.26
C PRO A 46 -2.19 -0.73 5.42
N ASP A 47 -3.12 -0.05 6.05
CA ASP A 47 -3.00 1.38 6.38
C ASP A 47 -2.02 1.63 7.54
N THR A 48 -1.85 0.63 8.40
CA THR A 48 -0.89 0.59 9.49
C THR A 48 -0.04 -0.67 9.42
N ILE A 49 1.28 -0.53 9.52
CA ILE A 49 2.27 -1.62 9.55
C ILE A 49 3.26 -1.42 10.69
N SER A 50 3.97 -2.47 11.10
CA SER A 50 5.11 -2.35 12.00
C SER A 50 6.39 -1.97 11.24
N LEU A 51 7.49 -1.81 11.96
CA LEU A 51 8.80 -1.77 11.33
C LEU A 51 9.10 -3.11 10.64
N GLY A 52 9.73 -3.05 9.46
CA GLY A 52 10.15 -4.24 8.72
C GLY A 52 9.32 -4.50 7.46
N LYS A 53 9.23 -5.77 7.07
CA LYS A 53 8.69 -6.21 5.77
C LYS A 53 7.22 -6.58 5.88
N HIS A 54 6.44 -6.02 4.97
CA HIS A 54 5.00 -6.22 4.86
C HIS A 54 4.62 -6.50 3.41
N ILE A 55 3.38 -6.92 3.18
CA ILE A 55 2.88 -7.25 1.85
C ILE A 55 1.66 -6.44 1.47
N GLY A 56 1.59 -6.07 0.19
CA GLY A 56 0.41 -5.56 -0.49
C GLY A 56 0.07 -6.43 -1.70
N ARG A 57 -1.09 -6.18 -2.31
CA ARG A 57 -1.52 -6.89 -3.53
C ARG A 57 -2.37 -6.00 -4.43
N ILE A 58 -2.26 -6.19 -5.75
CA ILE A 58 -3.29 -5.72 -6.68
C ILE A 58 -4.54 -6.57 -6.49
N ALA A 59 -5.56 -5.99 -5.85
CA ALA A 59 -6.83 -6.65 -5.57
C ALA A 59 -7.68 -6.81 -6.83
N LYS A 60 -7.71 -5.79 -7.68
CA LYS A 60 -8.43 -5.83 -8.96
C LYS A 60 -7.68 -5.06 -10.05
N TYR A 61 -7.82 -5.57 -11.27
CA TYR A 61 -7.36 -4.93 -12.49
C TYR A 61 -8.54 -4.78 -13.46
N LYS A 62 -8.99 -3.54 -13.69
CA LYS A 62 -10.27 -3.20 -14.34
C LYS A 62 -10.16 -2.98 -15.86
N ARG A 63 -9.05 -3.37 -16.50
CA ARG A 63 -8.92 -3.17 -17.95
C ARG A 63 -9.96 -3.99 -18.71
N ASN A 64 -10.63 -3.34 -19.67
CA ASN A 64 -11.35 -4.03 -20.74
C ASN A 64 -10.33 -4.74 -21.65
N LYS A 65 -10.17 -6.06 -21.45
CA LYS A 65 -9.22 -6.89 -22.19
C LYS A 65 -9.68 -7.08 -23.63
N LYS A 66 -8.76 -6.90 -24.57
CA LYS A 66 -8.99 -7.20 -25.98
C LYS A 66 -8.87 -8.71 -26.21
N PRO A 67 -9.71 -9.30 -27.08
CA PRO A 67 -9.59 -10.71 -27.43
C PRO A 67 -8.26 -10.96 -28.13
N ASN A 68 -7.61 -12.08 -27.82
CA ASN A 68 -6.30 -12.48 -28.35
C ASN A 68 -5.13 -11.58 -27.93
N PHE A 69 -5.28 -10.78 -26.88
CA PHE A 69 -4.17 -10.05 -26.26
C PHE A 69 -3.90 -10.66 -24.89
N ASP A 70 -2.61 -10.82 -24.56
CA ASP A 70 -2.20 -11.17 -23.21
C ASP A 70 -1.81 -9.90 -22.44
N TYR A 71 -1.96 -9.97 -21.12
CA TYR A 71 -1.70 -8.88 -20.21
C TYR A 71 -0.81 -9.41 -19.09
N LEU A 72 0.27 -8.69 -18.81
CA LEU A 72 1.16 -8.98 -17.68
C LEU A 72 1.29 -7.73 -16.83
N LEU A 73 1.38 -7.93 -15.52
CA LEU A 73 1.59 -6.85 -14.57
C LEU A 73 2.89 -7.06 -13.81
N SER A 74 3.57 -5.95 -13.54
CA SER A 74 4.64 -5.87 -12.55
C SER A 74 4.41 -4.65 -11.69
N VAL A 75 4.61 -4.80 -10.37
CA VAL A 75 4.50 -3.71 -9.40
C VAL A 75 5.91 -3.30 -9.01
N ILE A 76 6.21 -2.02 -9.20
CA ILE A 76 7.49 -1.42 -8.90
C ILE A 76 7.29 -0.52 -7.69
N VAL A 77 7.91 -0.84 -6.56
CA VAL A 77 7.74 -0.12 -5.29
C VAL A 77 9.04 0.58 -4.93
N SER A 78 8.96 1.87 -4.60
CA SER A 78 10.09 2.58 -3.99
C SER A 78 10.05 2.40 -2.47
N ASN A 79 10.90 1.51 -1.96
CA ASN A 79 11.02 1.20 -0.54
C ASN A 79 12.25 1.91 0.06
N GLU A 80 12.10 2.44 1.27
CA GLU A 80 13.24 2.89 2.09
C GLU A 80 13.69 1.75 3.00
N TYR A 81 15.00 1.58 3.16
CA TYR A 81 15.62 0.50 3.95
C TYR A 81 16.54 1.06 5.05
N GLU A 82 17.02 0.18 5.93
CA GLU A 82 17.83 0.51 7.13
C GLU A 82 19.02 1.46 6.86
N ASP A 83 19.61 1.41 5.66
CA ASP A 83 20.70 2.29 5.25
C ASP A 83 20.25 3.67 4.74
N SER A 84 18.98 4.03 4.97
CA SER A 84 18.28 5.22 4.44
C SER A 84 18.38 5.32 2.91
N LYS A 85 18.62 4.19 2.23
CA LYS A 85 18.62 4.14 0.77
C LYS A 85 17.22 3.78 0.29
N ILE A 86 16.69 4.64 -0.56
CA ILE A 86 15.53 4.32 -1.37
C ILE A 86 16.00 3.33 -2.44
N LYS A 87 15.38 2.15 -2.46
CA LYS A 87 15.58 1.14 -3.49
C LYS A 87 14.25 0.87 -4.18
N THR A 88 14.35 0.56 -5.46
CA THR A 88 13.21 0.19 -6.28
C THR A 88 13.16 -1.31 -6.40
N ASP A 89 12.10 -1.92 -5.89
CA ASP A 89 11.86 -3.36 -5.95
C ASP A 89 10.75 -3.65 -6.97
N THR A 90 10.97 -4.63 -7.85
CA THR A 90 9.98 -5.03 -8.87
C THR A 90 9.43 -6.41 -8.52
N PHE A 91 8.10 -6.51 -8.49
CA PHE A 91 7.36 -7.72 -8.15
C PHE A 91 6.46 -8.13 -9.31
N SER A 92 6.53 -9.41 -9.68
CA SER A 92 5.62 -10.05 -10.63
C SER A 92 5.60 -11.54 -10.34
N ASP A 93 4.42 -12.14 -10.39
CA ASP A 93 4.18 -13.57 -10.18
C ASP A 93 3.52 -14.22 -11.41
N GLY A 94 3.50 -13.52 -12.55
CA GLY A 94 2.81 -13.96 -13.76
C GLY A 94 1.28 -13.85 -13.69
N THR A 95 0.73 -13.33 -12.60
CA THR A 95 -0.71 -13.08 -12.46
C THR A 95 -1.05 -11.62 -12.80
N LEU A 96 -2.36 -11.34 -12.85
CA LEU A 96 -2.89 -9.98 -12.98
C LEU A 96 -3.21 -9.33 -11.63
N ASN A 97 -2.79 -9.99 -10.54
CA ASN A 97 -3.07 -9.61 -9.17
C ASN A 97 -1.81 -9.78 -8.31
N PRO A 98 -0.62 -9.33 -8.75
CA PRO A 98 0.62 -9.67 -8.07
C PRO A 98 0.67 -9.18 -6.63
N PHE A 99 1.24 -10.02 -5.75
CA PHE A 99 1.73 -9.57 -4.45
C PHE A 99 2.98 -8.70 -4.61
N PHE A 100 3.18 -7.76 -3.69
CA PHE A 100 4.36 -6.91 -3.64
C PHE A 100 4.79 -6.59 -2.21
N GLY A 101 6.09 -6.36 -2.03
CA GLY A 101 6.67 -6.04 -0.73
C GLY A 101 6.67 -4.54 -0.43
N ILE A 102 6.35 -4.20 0.81
CA ILE A 102 6.44 -2.86 1.38
C ILE A 102 7.37 -2.92 2.59
N ASN A 103 8.27 -1.94 2.74
CA ASN A 103 9.14 -1.85 3.90
C ASN A 103 8.80 -0.64 4.78
N GLY A 104 8.46 -0.90 6.04
CA GLY A 104 8.32 0.11 7.09
C GLY A 104 9.69 0.44 7.68
N PHE A 105 10.31 1.55 7.26
CA PHE A 105 11.66 1.90 7.67
C PHE A 105 11.73 2.67 8.99
N LYS A 106 10.84 3.65 9.15
CA LYS A 106 10.83 4.55 10.31
C LYS A 106 9.41 4.78 10.78
N THR A 107 9.23 4.82 12.10
CA THR A 107 7.93 5.10 12.71
C THR A 107 7.39 6.47 12.32
N GLY A 108 6.06 6.58 12.28
CA GLY A 108 5.35 7.75 11.79
C GLY A 108 4.66 7.48 10.47
N THR A 109 4.41 8.53 9.69
CA THR A 109 3.76 8.42 8.39
C THR A 109 4.80 8.26 7.30
N GLN A 110 4.58 7.32 6.38
CA GLN A 110 5.43 7.12 5.20
C GLN A 110 4.56 7.13 3.94
N ASP A 111 4.97 7.94 2.96
CA ASP A 111 4.38 7.95 1.63
C ASP A 111 5.16 6.95 0.75
N ILE A 112 4.46 6.00 0.13
CA ILE A 112 5.02 4.96 -0.73
C ILE A 112 4.65 5.26 -2.16
N LYS A 113 5.67 5.32 -3.02
CA LYS A 113 5.47 5.37 -4.47
C LYS A 113 5.37 3.96 -5.04
N ILE A 114 4.28 3.72 -5.76
CA ILE A 114 4.01 2.47 -6.48
C ILE A 114 3.87 2.80 -7.97
N ILE A 115 4.51 2.02 -8.83
CA ILE A 115 4.31 2.09 -10.28
C ILE A 115 3.86 0.72 -10.75
N VAL A 116 2.71 0.64 -11.42
CA VAL A 116 2.28 -0.59 -12.10
C VAL A 116 2.76 -0.52 -13.54
N GLU A 117 3.72 -1.37 -13.89
CA GLU A 117 4.07 -1.65 -15.29
C GLU A 117 3.06 -2.66 -15.84
N GLU A 118 2.29 -2.21 -16.82
CA GLU A 118 1.35 -3.01 -17.57
C GLU A 118 1.93 -3.32 -18.95
N GLN A 119 2.11 -4.61 -19.25
CA GLN A 119 2.52 -5.07 -20.57
C GLN A 119 1.32 -5.65 -21.30
N ILE A 120 1.07 -5.16 -22.50
CA ILE A 120 0.04 -5.63 -23.42
C ILE A 120 0.75 -6.34 -24.56
N LEU A 121 0.52 -7.65 -24.67
CA LEU A 121 1.12 -8.52 -25.66
C LEU A 121 0.11 -8.75 -26.78
N GLU A 122 0.42 -8.26 -27.97
CA GLU A 122 -0.41 -8.37 -29.16
C GLU A 122 0.26 -9.33 -30.16
N PRO A 123 -0.29 -10.53 -30.37
CA PRO A 123 0.13 -11.38 -31.46
C PRO A 123 -0.34 -10.74 -32.76
N TYR A 124 0.58 -10.52 -33.69
CA TYR A 124 0.22 -10.13 -35.04
C TYR A 124 0.94 -11.01 -36.05
N LYS A 125 0.20 -11.40 -37.10
CA LYS A 125 0.76 -12.14 -38.22
C LYS A 125 1.16 -11.15 -39.30
N LYS A 126 2.37 -11.30 -39.79
CA LYS A 126 2.81 -10.64 -41.02
C LYS A 126 3.34 -11.72 -41.94
N ASP A 127 2.68 -11.87 -43.07
CA ASP A 127 2.91 -12.95 -44.04
C ASP A 127 2.68 -14.34 -43.42
N ILE A 128 3.74 -15.13 -43.19
CA ILE A 128 3.71 -16.51 -42.65
C ILE A 128 4.26 -16.55 -41.21
N ASP A 129 4.97 -15.51 -40.80
CA ASP A 129 5.62 -15.42 -39.50
C ASP A 129 4.66 -14.85 -38.45
N SER A 130 4.72 -15.42 -37.26
CA SER A 130 4.00 -14.91 -36.08
C SER A 130 4.94 -14.02 -35.27
N PHE A 131 4.53 -12.78 -35.03
CA PHE A 131 5.28 -11.81 -34.24
C PHE A 131 4.51 -11.45 -32.97
N LEU A 132 5.26 -10.99 -31.96
CA LEU A 132 4.70 -10.46 -30.72
C LEU A 132 5.04 -8.97 -30.63
N SER A 133 4.01 -8.14 -30.58
CA SER A 133 4.14 -6.72 -30.24
C SER A 133 3.95 -6.56 -28.74
N ILE A 134 4.88 -5.86 -28.08
CA ILE A 134 4.83 -5.60 -26.64
C ILE A 134 4.66 -4.10 -26.44
N LYS A 135 3.50 -3.68 -25.92
CA LYS A 135 3.25 -2.31 -25.50
C LYS A 135 3.33 -2.23 -23.98
N LYS A 136 4.17 -1.33 -23.47
CA LYS A 136 4.27 -1.04 -22.03
C LYS A 136 3.52 0.24 -21.68
N LEU A 137 2.82 0.21 -20.56
CA LEU A 137 2.14 1.34 -19.95
C LEU A 137 2.55 1.42 -18.47
N TYR A 138 2.69 2.63 -17.94
CA TYR A 138 3.12 2.87 -16.57
C TYR A 138 2.06 3.71 -15.86
N HIS A 139 1.63 3.24 -14.69
CA HIS A 139 0.60 3.88 -13.87
C HIS A 139 1.16 4.15 -12.48
N GLU A 140 1.21 5.41 -12.07
CA GLU A 140 1.87 5.83 -10.82
C GLU A 140 0.87 6.10 -9.70
N TYR A 141 1.10 5.51 -8.54
CA TYR A 141 0.27 5.65 -7.35
C TYR A 141 1.12 6.11 -6.16
N GLU A 142 0.51 6.88 -5.28
CA GLU A 142 1.09 7.26 -3.99
C GLU A 142 0.15 6.80 -2.88
N VAL A 143 0.70 6.07 -1.92
CA VAL A 143 -0.05 5.49 -0.80
C VAL A 143 0.57 5.94 0.50
N ARG A 144 -0.24 6.50 1.37
CA ARG A 144 0.18 6.92 2.71
C ARG A 144 -0.13 5.83 3.71
N ILE A 145 0.89 5.39 4.45
CA ILE A 145 0.77 4.39 5.52
C ILE A 145 1.30 4.92 6.84
N THR A 146 0.88 4.30 7.94
CA THR A 146 1.38 4.55 9.29
C THR A 146 2.29 3.40 9.73
N ILE A 147 3.46 3.73 10.26
CA ILE A 147 4.45 2.77 10.75
C ILE A 147 4.57 2.91 12.26
N ILE A 148 4.42 1.80 12.97
CA ILE A 148 4.51 1.74 14.44
C ILE A 148 5.65 0.82 14.90
N GLU A 149 6.16 1.08 16.10
CA GLU A 149 7.30 0.33 16.67
C GLU A 149 6.92 -1.05 17.20
N ARG A 150 5.66 -1.23 17.56
CA ARG A 150 5.18 -2.49 18.13
C ARG A 150 4.97 -3.52 17.02
N ASP A 151 5.26 -4.78 17.33
CA ASP A 151 4.83 -5.91 16.52
C ASP A 151 3.32 -5.80 16.29
N HIS A 152 2.95 -5.59 15.03
CA HIS A 152 1.58 -5.40 14.61
C HIS A 152 1.40 -6.03 13.25
N VAL A 153 0.38 -6.88 13.15
CA VAL A 153 -0.09 -7.43 11.88
C VAL A 153 -1.54 -6.98 11.76
N SER A 154 -1.86 -6.28 10.68
CA SER A 154 -3.23 -5.83 10.42
C SER A 154 -4.10 -6.98 9.92
N ASP A 155 -5.42 -6.89 10.10
CA ASP A 155 -6.37 -7.86 9.55
C ASP A 155 -6.24 -8.01 8.02
N ILE A 156 -5.88 -6.92 7.33
CA ILE A 156 -5.61 -6.94 5.88
C ILE A 156 -4.37 -7.80 5.60
N GLU A 157 -3.30 -7.59 6.36
CA GLU A 157 -2.06 -8.34 6.20
C GLU A 157 -2.24 -9.82 6.53
N GLU A 158 -2.97 -10.17 7.58
CA GLU A 158 -3.28 -11.57 7.91
C GLU A 158 -4.01 -12.27 6.75
N LYS A 159 -5.00 -11.59 6.15
CA LYS A 159 -5.72 -12.10 4.97
C LYS A 159 -4.80 -12.27 3.77
N LEU A 160 -3.95 -11.29 3.48
CA LEU A 160 -2.99 -11.35 2.38
C LEU A 160 -1.99 -12.50 2.58
N LEU A 161 -1.51 -12.72 3.80
CA LEU A 161 -0.57 -13.81 4.12
C LEU A 161 -1.25 -15.19 3.97
N ALA A 162 -2.53 -15.29 4.32
CA ALA A 162 -3.31 -16.50 4.09
C ALA A 162 -3.56 -16.76 2.59
N GLU A 163 -3.90 -15.72 1.83
CA GLU A 163 -4.05 -15.78 0.36
C GLU A 163 -2.74 -16.27 -0.29
N LEU A 164 -1.59 -15.69 0.07
CA LEU A 164 -0.28 -16.06 -0.47
C LEU A 164 0.06 -17.53 -0.21
N LYS A 165 -0.14 -18.02 1.02
CA LYS A 165 0.12 -19.43 1.37
C LYS A 165 -0.73 -20.43 0.60
N ASN A 166 -1.92 -20.04 0.17
CA ASN A 166 -2.82 -20.90 -0.60
C ASN A 166 -2.46 -20.91 -2.09
N GLU A 167 -1.80 -19.87 -2.61
CA GLU A 167 -1.33 -19.82 -4.00
C GLU A 167 -0.02 -20.59 -4.22
N GLU A 168 0.73 -20.88 -3.15
CA GLU A 168 1.97 -21.67 -3.18
C GLU A 168 1.76 -23.20 -3.06
N GLN A 169 0.52 -23.67 -2.88
CA GLN A 169 0.15 -25.10 -2.76
C GLN A 169 -0.29 -25.71 -4.08
#